data_AF-A0A3Q2QIS1-F1
#
_entry.id   AF-A0A3Q2QIS1-F1
#
_cell.length_a   1.000
_cell.length_b   1.000
_cell.length_c   1.000
_cell.angle_alpha   90.00
_cell.angle_beta   90.00
_cell.angle_gamma   90.00
#
_symmetry.space_group_name_H-M   'P 1'
#
loop_
_entity.id
_entity.type
_entity.pdbx_description
1 polymer ?
#
loop_
_entity_poly.entity_id
_entity_poly.type
_entity_poly.pdbx_seq_one_letter_code
_entity_poly.pdbx_strand_id
1 'polypeptide(L)' 'HDRPCRNYVAKWYYDAMSNSCAQFWFGGCQGNQNRFDTEKKCRETCGKK' A
#
# COMPACT_ATOMS: atom_id res chain seq x y z
N HIS A 1 -17.33 6.52 -20.68
CA HIS A 1 -17.26 5.59 -19.54
C HIS A 1 -15.82 5.61 -19.05
N ASP A 2 -15.60 6.31 -17.93
CA ASP A 2 -14.27 6.64 -17.41
C ASP A 2 -13.51 5.36 -17.05
N ARG A 3 -12.28 5.23 -17.54
CA ARG A 3 -11.48 4.01 -17.34
C ARG A 3 -11.14 3.92 -15.85
N PRO A 4 -11.44 2.82 -15.16
CA PRO A 4 -11.09 2.69 -13.76
C PRO A 4 -9.57 2.51 -13.69
N CYS A 5 -8.87 3.64 -13.65
CA CYS A 5 -7.55 3.80 -13.03
C CYS A 5 -6.48 2.93 -13.68
N ARG A 6 -5.74 3.55 -14.60
CA ARG A 6 -4.70 2.90 -15.41
C ARG A 6 -3.28 3.15 -14.91
N ASN A 7 -3.14 3.60 -13.66
CA ASN A 7 -1.84 3.86 -13.07
C ASN A 7 -1.51 2.74 -12.10
N TYR A 8 -0.98 1.64 -12.63
CA TYR A 8 -0.38 0.58 -11.83
C TYR A 8 0.88 1.12 -11.17
N VAL A 9 0.77 1.43 -9.89
CA VAL A 9 1.88 1.91 -9.07
C VAL A 9 2.17 0.89 -7.99
N ALA A 10 3.45 0.54 -7.83
CA ALA A 10 3.88 -0.27 -6.71
C ALA A 10 3.68 0.54 -5.43
N LYS A 11 2.93 -0.02 -4.49
CA LYS A 11 2.68 0.56 -3.18
C LYS A 11 2.92 -0.50 -2.11
N TRP A 12 3.12 -0.03 -0.89
CA TRP A 12 3.34 -0.86 0.27
C TRP A 12 2.10 -0.85 1.14
N TYR A 13 1.72 -2.00 1.68
CA TYR A 13 0.69 -2.12 2.70
C TYR A 13 1.24 -2.88 3.89
N TYR A 14 0.69 -2.61 5.07
CA TYR A 14 1.00 -3.38 6.26
C TYR A 14 0.14 -4.62 6.31
N ASP A 15 0.79 -5.78 6.36
CA ASP A 15 0.17 -7.07 6.58
C ASP A 15 0.26 -7.43 8.06
N ALA A 16 -0.89 -7.39 8.73
CA ALA A 16 -0.98 -7.70 10.16
C ALA A 16 -0.86 -9.20 10.46
N MET A 17 -1.08 -10.08 9.48
CA MET A 17 -0.94 -11.53 9.65
C MET A 17 0.53 -11.93 9.66
N SER A 18 1.35 -11.34 8.79
CA SER A 18 2.79 -11.55 8.76
C SER A 18 3.57 -10.53 9.60
N ASN A 19 2.88 -9.56 10.20
CA ASN A 19 3.44 -8.47 10.99
C ASN A 19 4.56 -7.73 10.24
N SER A 20 4.35 -7.49 8.94
CA SER A 20 5.36 -6.98 8.02
C SER A 20 4.75 -6.13 6.90
N CYS A 21 5.59 -5.37 6.19
CA CYS A 21 5.15 -4.56 5.06
C CYS A 21 5.39 -5.32 3.75
N ALA A 22 4.34 -5.45 2.93
CA ALA A 22 4.41 -6.13 1.64
C ALA A 22 4.05 -5.17 0.49
N GLN A 23 4.58 -5.46 -0.71
CA GLN A 23 4.26 -4.70 -1.91
C GLN A 23 3.01 -5.23 -2.60
N PHE A 24 2.22 -4.32 -3.14
CA PHE A 24 1.09 -4.63 -4.01
C PHE A 24 0.97 -3.63 -5.16
N TRP A 25 0.31 -4.05 -6.23
CA TRP A 25 0.00 -3.16 -7.35
C TRP A 25 -1.31 -2.44 -7.09
N PHE A 26 -1.24 -1.12 -6.97
CA PHE A 26 -2.41 -0.27 -6.81
C PHE A 26 -2.81 0.33 -8.17
N GLY A 27 -4.07 0.18 -8.58
CA GLY A 27 -4.56 0.65 -9.89
C GLY A 27 -4.70 2.17 -10.03
N GLY A 28 -4.57 2.94 -8.94
CA GLY A 28 -4.54 4.41 -9.00
C GLY A 28 -5.85 5.09 -8.61
N CYS A 29 -6.90 4.35 -8.23
CA CYS A 29 -8.06 4.89 -7.52
C CYS A 29 -8.64 3.89 -6.55
N GLN A 30 -9.43 4.42 -5.60
CA GLN A 30 -10.05 3.68 -4.50
C GLN A 30 -9.06 2.85 -3.68
N GLY A 31 -8.52 3.46 -2.63
CA GLY A 31 -7.74 2.72 -1.63
C GLY A 31 -8.01 3.23 -0.22
N ASN A 32 -7.61 2.43 0.75
CA ASN A 32 -7.65 2.76 2.17
C ASN A 32 -6.36 3.51 2.58
N GLN A 33 -6.27 3.91 3.86
CA GLN A 33 -5.07 4.55 4.41
C GLN A 33 -3.89 3.58 4.62
N ASN A 34 -4.10 2.27 4.48
CA ASN A 34 -3.05 1.25 4.58
C ASN A 34 -2.30 1.12 3.24
N ARG A 35 -1.77 2.23 2.75
CA ARG A 35 -1.05 2.33 1.49
C ARG A 35 0.05 3.37 1.59
N PHE A 36 1.29 2.94 1.39
CA PHE A 36 2.49 3.74 1.55
C PHE A 36 3.36 3.71 0.28
N ASP A 37 4.12 4.76 0.06
CA ASP A 37 5.04 4.84 -1.09
C ASP A 37 6.32 4.03 -0.88
N THR A 38 6.70 3.79 0.39
CA THR A 38 7.94 3.07 0.73
C THR A 38 7.71 2.10 1.88
N GLU A 39 8.51 1.03 1.89
CA GLU A 39 8.54 0.07 2.99
C GLU A 39 8.83 0.74 4.33
N LYS A 40 9.81 1.64 4.35
CA LYS A 40 10.21 2.38 5.54
C LYS A 40 9.00 3.11 6.16
N LYS A 41 8.23 3.83 5.34
CA LYS A 41 7.07 4.57 5.84
C LYS A 41 5.95 3.65 6.34
N CYS A 42 5.76 2.50 5.68
CA CYS A 42 4.87 1.45 6.17
C CYS A 42 5.32 0.92 7.54
N ARG A 43 6.60 0.58 7.69
CA ARG A 43 7.18 0.06 8.96
C ARG A 43 7.17 1.11 10.07
N GLU A 44 7.43 2.38 9.77
CA GLU A 44 7.39 3.47 10.76
C GLU A 44 5.95 3.76 11.24
N THR A 45 4.97 3.62 10.34
CA THR A 45 3.56 3.90 10.66
C THR A 45 2.92 2.73 11.40
N CYS A 46 3.11 1.50 10.90
CA CYS A 46 2.39 0.30 11.36
C CYS A 46 3.28 -0.72 12.07
N GLY A 47 4.58 -0.74 11.80
CA GLY A 47 5.56 -1.65 12.41
C GLY A 47 6.11 -1.17 13.76
N LYS A 48 5.36 -0.32 14.48
CA LYS A 48 5.72 0.00 15.86
C LYS A 48 5.52 -1.25 16.72
N LYS A 49 6.62 -1.67 17.36
CA LYS A 49 6.60 -2.61 18.49
C LYS A 49 5.79 -2.04 19.65
#